data_AF-E1SUZ8-F1
#
_entry.id   AF-E1SUZ8-F1
#
_cell.length_a   1.000
_cell.length_b   1.000
_cell.length_c   1.000
_cell.angle_alpha   90.00
_cell.angle_beta   90.00
_cell.angle_gamma   90.00
#
_symmetry.space_group_name_H-M   'P 1'
#
loop_
_entity.id
_entity.type
_entity.pdbx_description
1 polymer ?
#
loop_
_entity_poly.entity_id
_entity_poly.type
_entity_poly.pdbx_seq_one_letter_code
_entity_poly.pdbx_strand_id
1 'polypeptide(L)'
;MTGHLYKVTVEPLEDRKGNPVEAAPLCFEARCHDDLFAVVDKLQEKMPLSEADTQAFAVGLKLFSEVMMKNRDNPLFKSFKPAFTEFMMALKKG
;
A
#
# COMPACT_ATOMS: atom_id res chain seq x y z
N MET A 1 1.43 -14.89 -13.83
CA MET A 1 1.52 -14.28 -12.49
C MET A 1 0.18 -14.45 -11.80
N THR A 2 0.13 -15.26 -10.74
CA THR A 2 -1.05 -15.44 -9.88
C THR A 2 -1.06 -14.36 -8.80
N GLY A 3 -2.24 -13.83 -8.47
CA GLY A 3 -2.40 -12.79 -7.46
C GLY A 3 -3.79 -12.18 -7.54
N HIS A 4 -4.18 -11.47 -6.49
CA HIS A 4 -5.47 -10.80 -6.38
C HIS A 4 -5.44 -9.50 -7.19
N LEU A 5 -6.46 -9.28 -8.03
CA LEU A 5 -6.59 -8.07 -8.84
C LEU A 5 -7.60 -7.14 -8.18
N TYR A 6 -7.18 -5.91 -7.92
CA TYR A 6 -8.01 -4.88 -7.31
C TYR A 6 -8.12 -3.69 -8.26
N LYS A 7 -9.30 -3.06 -8.28
CA LYS A 7 -9.48 -1.72 -8.81
C LYS A 7 -9.30 -0.73 -7.66
N VAL A 8 -8.41 0.24 -7.85
CA VAL A 8 -8.16 1.31 -6.90
C VAL A 8 -8.69 2.61 -7.49
N THR A 9 -9.44 3.34 -6.68
CA THR A 9 -9.99 4.65 -6.99
C THR A 9 -9.54 5.63 -5.91
N VAL A 10 -8.92 6.74 -6.32
CA VAL A 10 -8.53 7.83 -5.42
C VAL A 10 -9.33 9.07 -5.83
N GLU A 11 -10.21 9.51 -4.93
CA GLU A 11 -11.06 10.68 -5.11
C GLU A 11 -10.50 11.85 -4.29
N PRO A 12 -10.20 12.99 -4.93
CA PRO A 12 -9.82 14.20 -4.20
C PRO A 12 -11.06 14.78 -3.51
N LEU A 13 -10.99 14.93 -2.18
CA LEU A 13 -12.08 15.51 -1.40
C LEU A 13 -11.84 16.99 -1.11
N GLU A 14 -10.61 17.35 -0.74
CA GLU A 14 -10.23 18.72 -0.39
C GLU A 14 -8.80 19.06 -0.81
N ASP A 15 -8.54 20.35 -0.97
CA ASP A 15 -7.20 20.89 -1.19
C ASP A 15 -6.43 21.04 0.13
N ARG A 16 -5.17 21.48 0.06
CA ARG A 16 -4.34 21.72 1.25
C ARG A 16 -4.91 22.75 2.24
N LYS A 17 -5.87 23.58 1.81
CA LYS A 17 -6.54 24.59 2.63
C LYS A 17 -7.89 24.09 3.18
N GLY A 18 -8.29 22.86 2.88
CA GLY A 18 -9.59 22.29 3.28
C GLY A 18 -10.75 22.73 2.39
N ASN A 19 -10.49 23.32 1.22
CA ASN A 19 -11.57 23.64 0.29
C ASN A 19 -11.97 22.38 -0.49
N PRO A 20 -13.27 22.11 -0.69
CA PRO A 20 -13.71 21.00 -1.52
C PRO A 20 -13.09 21.05 -2.92
N VAL A 21 -12.70 19.89 -3.43
CA VAL A 21 -12.14 19.74 -4.78
C VAL A 21 -13.08 18.91 -5.63
N GLU A 22 -13.49 19.44 -6.77
CA GLU A 22 -14.14 18.67 -7.82
C GLU A 22 -13.12 18.36 -8.91
N ALA A 23 -12.58 17.13 -8.90
CA ALA A 23 -11.69 16.64 -9.95
C ALA A 23 -11.96 15.17 -10.23
N ALA A 24 -11.63 14.74 -11.45
CA ALA A 24 -11.80 13.35 -11.86
C ALA A 24 -10.94 12.41 -10.99
N PRO A 25 -11.49 11.26 -10.55
CA PRO A 25 -10.74 10.33 -9.73
C PRO A 25 -9.60 9.67 -10.50
N LEU A 26 -8.52 9.34 -9.80
CA LEU A 26 -7.51 8.42 -10.33
C LEU A 26 -8.05 6.99 -10.23
N CYS A 27 -8.18 6.30 -11.36
CA CYS A 27 -8.62 4.91 -11.43
C CYS A 27 -7.55 4.03 -12.06
N PHE A 28 -7.15 2.96 -11.38
CA PHE A 28 -6.18 1.99 -11.91
C PHE A 28 -6.41 0.59 -11.35
N GLU A 29 -5.82 -0.40 -11.99
CA GLU A 29 -5.81 -1.78 -11.50
C GLU A 29 -4.44 -2.13 -10.90
N ALA A 30 -4.46 -2.80 -9.75
CA ALA A 30 -3.28 -3.29 -9.08
C ALA A 30 -3.42 -4.78 -8.80
N ARG A 31 -2.47 -5.57 -9.32
CA ARG A 31 -2.32 -6.97 -8.93
C ARG A 31 -1.38 -7.05 -7.74
N CYS A 32 -1.87 -7.60 -6.64
CA CYS A 32 -1.12 -7.88 -5.42
C CYS A 32 -1.00 -9.39 -5.20
N HIS A 33 0.16 -9.86 -4.73
CA HIS A 33 0.35 -11.28 -4.43
C HIS A 33 -0.47 -11.74 -3.22
N ASP A 34 -0.59 -10.88 -2.22
CA ASP A 34 -1.37 -11.13 -1.01
C ASP A 34 -2.81 -10.63 -1.15
N ASP A 35 -3.73 -11.24 -0.39
CA ASP A 35 -5.07 -10.73 -0.18
C ASP A 35 -5.01 -9.45 0.68
N LEU A 36 -5.44 -8.31 0.14
CA LEU A 36 -5.37 -7.01 0.82
C LEU A 36 -6.25 -6.99 2.07
N PHE A 37 -7.42 -7.62 2.04
CA PHE A 37 -8.35 -7.63 3.16
C PHE A 37 -7.77 -8.46 4.30
N ALA A 38 -7.26 -9.66 3.99
CA ALA A 38 -6.60 -10.48 4.99
C ALA A 38 -5.32 -9.84 5.57
N VAL A 39 -4.63 -8.99 4.78
CA VAL A 39 -3.49 -8.20 5.29
C VAL A 39 -3.95 -7.11 6.24
N VAL A 40 -5.02 -6.39 5.92
CA VAL A 40 -5.62 -5.37 6.82
C VAL A 40 -6.03 -6.01 8.14
N ASP A 41 -6.77 -7.12 8.09
CA ASP A 41 -7.24 -7.83 9.29
C ASP A 41 -6.07 -8.23 10.20
N LYS A 42 -5.03 -8.83 9.61
CA LYS A 42 -3.83 -9.24 10.35
C LYS A 42 -3.09 -8.06 10.95
N LEU A 43 -2.99 -6.93 10.25
CA LEU A 43 -2.29 -5.76 10.75
C LEU A 43 -3.09 -5.04 11.84
N GLN A 44 -4.43 -5.08 11.77
CA GLN A 44 -5.31 -4.52 12.79
C GLN A 44 -5.12 -5.20 14.15
N GLU A 45 -4.83 -6.50 14.16
CA GLU A 45 -4.53 -7.26 15.39
C GLU A 45 -3.13 -6.98 15.95
N LYS A 46 -2.17 -6.63 15.08
CA LYS A 46 -0.74 -6.60 15.41
C LYS A 46 -0.18 -5.21 15.68
N MET A 47 -0.86 -4.17 15.22
CA MET A 47 -0.39 -2.80 15.32
C MET A 47 -1.34 -1.95 16.18
N PRO A 48 -0.83 -1.13 17.11
CA PRO A 48 -1.66 -0.21 17.89
C PRO A 48 -1.98 1.06 17.09
N LEU A 49 -2.64 0.90 15.93
CA LEU A 49 -3.07 1.98 15.05
C LEU A 49 -4.60 2.08 15.01
N SER A 50 -5.12 3.23 14.57
CA SER A 50 -6.54 3.35 14.25
C SER A 50 -6.91 2.46 13.06
N GLU A 51 -8.18 2.09 12.94
CA GLU A 51 -8.65 1.29 11.79
C GLU A 51 -8.34 1.97 10.45
N ALA A 52 -8.57 3.28 10.35
CA ALA A 52 -8.30 4.05 9.15
C ALA A 52 -6.79 4.06 8.80
N ASP A 53 -5.92 4.23 9.81
CA ASP A 53 -4.47 4.22 9.60
C ASP A 53 -3.97 2.84 9.20
N THR A 54 -4.50 1.77 9.79
CA THR A 54 -4.17 0.39 9.42
C THR A 54 -4.56 0.10 7.98
N GLN A 55 -5.78 0.48 7.57
CA GLN A 55 -6.25 0.31 6.19
C GLN A 55 -5.34 1.06 5.21
N ALA A 56 -5.07 2.34 5.47
CA ALA A 56 -4.21 3.16 4.64
C ALA A 56 -2.78 2.59 4.55
N PHE A 57 -2.21 2.18 5.68
CA PHE A 57 -0.88 1.59 5.76
C PHE A 57 -0.80 0.26 5.01
N ALA A 58 -1.74 -0.66 5.25
CA ALA A 58 -1.77 -1.97 4.61
C ALA A 58 -1.87 -1.85 3.08
N VAL A 59 -2.84 -1.06 2.60
CA VAL A 59 -3.06 -0.85 1.17
C VAL A 59 -1.85 -0.15 0.55
N GLY A 60 -1.37 0.94 1.14
CA GLY A 60 -0.23 1.70 0.64
C GLY A 60 1.06 0.87 0.58
N LEU A 61 1.36 0.12 1.65
CA LEU A 61 2.51 -0.77 1.73
C LEU A 61 2.48 -1.82 0.62
N LYS A 62 1.31 -2.44 0.40
CA LYS A 62 1.16 -3.48 -0.61
C LYS A 62 1.28 -2.91 -2.02
N LEU A 63 0.59 -1.82 -2.34
CA LEU A 63 0.72 -1.16 -3.64
C LEU A 63 2.17 -0.74 -3.94
N PHE A 64 2.83 -0.11 -2.98
CA PHE A 64 4.24 0.28 -3.10
C PHE A 64 5.16 -0.94 -3.31
N SER A 65 5.01 -1.98 -2.50
CA SER A 65 5.85 -3.18 -2.57
C SER A 65 5.75 -3.88 -3.93
N GLU A 66 4.57 -3.92 -4.53
CA GLU A 66 4.37 -4.51 -5.86
C GLU A 66 5.06 -3.71 -6.96
N VAL A 67 4.97 -2.37 -6.91
CA VAL A 67 5.67 -1.49 -7.85
C VAL A 67 7.19 -1.68 -7.72
N MET A 68 7.69 -1.71 -6.48
CA MET A 68 9.10 -1.91 -6.20
C MET A 68 9.59 -3.27 -6.72
N MET A 69 8.81 -4.35 -6.53
CA MET A 69 9.19 -5.69 -6.99
C MET A 69 9.16 -5.82 -8.51
N LYS A 70 8.16 -5.25 -9.19
CA LYS A 70 8.06 -5.23 -10.66
C LYS A 70 9.21 -4.45 -11.30
N ASN A 71 9.72 -3.42 -10.62
CA ASN A 71 10.76 -2.53 -11.11
C ASN A 71 12.07 -2.71 -10.34
N ARG A 72 12.37 -3.91 -9.85
CA ARG A 72 13.50 -4.18 -8.92
C ARG A 72 14.89 -3.71 -9.40
N ASP A 73 15.06 -3.56 -10.71
CA ASP A 73 16.31 -3.10 -11.32
C ASP A 73 16.44 -1.57 -11.37
N ASN A 74 15.38 -0.83 -11.03
CA ASN A 74 15.43 0.62 -10.84
C ASN A 74 16.42 0.96 -9.70
N PRO A 75 17.38 1.88 -9.90
CA PRO A 75 18.39 2.22 -8.91
C PRO A 75 17.83 2.64 -7.54
N LEU A 76 16.70 3.35 -7.50
CA LEU A 76 16.05 3.78 -6.24
C LEU A 76 15.54 2.58 -5.43
N PHE A 77 14.93 1.62 -6.11
CA PHE A 77 14.41 0.40 -5.46
C PHE A 77 15.54 -0.54 -5.08
N LYS A 78 16.58 -0.63 -5.91
CA LYS A 78 17.76 -1.47 -5.63
C LYS A 78 18.47 -1.02 -4.35
N SER A 79 18.66 0.29 -4.16
CA SER A 79 19.31 0.83 -2.95
C SER A 79 18.42 0.73 -1.71
N PHE A 80 17.10 0.85 -1.85
CA PHE A 80 16.16 0.80 -0.73
C PHE A 80 15.75 -0.61 -0.28
N LYS A 81 15.79 -1.59 -1.20
CA LYS A 81 15.31 -2.96 -0.97
C LYS A 81 15.85 -3.65 0.30
N PRO A 82 17.14 -3.51 0.69
CA PRO A 82 17.64 -4.12 1.92
C PRO A 82 16.87 -3.65 3.16
N ALA A 83 16.75 -2.33 3.35
CA ALA A 83 16.02 -1.73 4.47
C ALA A 83 14.53 -2.10 4.43
N PHE A 84 13.92 -2.10 3.25
CA PHE A 84 12.53 -2.54 3.10
C PHE A 84 12.34 -4.02 3.51
N THR A 85 13.30 -4.88 3.19
CA THR A 85 13.25 -6.30 3.54
C THR A 85 13.31 -6.49 5.07
N GLU A 86 14.21 -5.77 5.73
CA GLU A 86 14.31 -5.77 7.21
C GLU A 86 13.00 -5.29 7.85
N PHE A 87 12.43 -4.20 7.35
CA PHE A 87 11.13 -3.71 7.80
C PHE A 87 10.03 -4.76 7.66
N MET A 88 9.90 -5.39 6.49
CA MET A 88 8.89 -6.44 6.25
C MET A 88 9.10 -7.68 7.14
N MET A 89 10.34 -8.03 7.46
CA MET A 89 10.63 -9.11 8.39
C MET A 89 10.19 -8.76 9.82
N ALA A 90 10.43 -7.54 10.29
CA ALA A 90 9.96 -7.09 11.59
C ALA A 90 8.42 -7.06 11.64
N LEU A 91 7.79 -6.51 10.61
CA LEU A 91 6.33 -6.40 10.51
C LEU A 91 5.62 -7.77 10.53
N LYS A 92 6.24 -8.81 9.96
CA LYS A 92 5.67 -10.16 9.95
C LYS A 92 5.87 -10.93 11.26
N LYS A 93 6.86 -10.55 12.07
CA LYS A 93 7.24 -11.22 13.33
C LYS A 93 6.41 -10.76 14.53
N GLY A 94 6.04 -9.48 14.57
CA GLY A 94 4.93 -9.02 15.43
C GLY A 94 3.63 -9.62 14.93
#